data_AF-A0A7J2MGE1-F1
#
_entry.id   AF-A0A7J2MGE1-F1
#
_cell.length_a   1.000
_cell.length_b   1.000
_cell.length_c   1.000
_cell.angle_alpha   90.00
_cell.angle_beta   90.00
_cell.angle_gamma   90.00
#
_symmetry.space_group_name_H-M   'P 1'
#
loop_
_entity.id
_entity.type
_entity.pdbx_description
1 polymer ?
#
loop_
_entity_poly.entity_id
_entity_poly.type
_entity_poly.pdbx_seq_one_letter_code
_entity_poly.pdbx_strand_id
1 'polypeptide(L)'
;MDSAIKRLLNTRKQQKSKKPTFKRTDSHKKKKLDDNWRRPRGLQSKLRKRIAAKGAVVQVGYGSPKAVRGLHPSGFEEVVVRNT
;
A
#
# COMPACT_ATOMS: atom_id res chain seq x y z
N MET A 1 3.93 9.65 23.89
CA MET A 1 4.46 9.18 22.58
C MET A 1 5.90 9.59 22.46
N ASP A 2 6.80 8.62 22.35
CA ASP A 2 8.23 8.85 22.16
C ASP A 2 8.49 9.72 20.90
N SER A 3 9.51 10.58 20.99
CA SER A 3 9.90 11.53 19.94
C SER A 3 10.26 10.80 18.63
N ALA A 4 10.91 9.63 18.72
CA ALA A 4 11.28 8.83 17.57
C ALA A 4 10.05 8.23 16.86
N ILE A 5 9.05 7.78 17.62
CA ILE A 5 7.79 7.25 17.07
C ILE A 5 7.02 8.34 16.32
N LYS A 6 6.92 9.55 16.90
CA LYS A 6 6.27 10.70 16.23
C LYS A 6 6.93 11.00 14.88
N ARG A 7 8.27 11.00 14.83
CA ARG A 7 9.03 11.19 13.58
C ARG A 7 8.69 10.11 12.56
N LEU A 8 8.70 8.84 12.96
CA LEU A 8 8.41 7.71 12.06
C LEU A 8 6.96 7.72 11.56
N LEU A 9 5.98 8.15 12.38
CA LEU A 9 4.60 8.34 11.96
C LEU A 9 4.46 9.40 10.86
N ASN A 10 5.20 10.52 10.99
CA ASN A 10 5.25 11.56 9.96
C ASN A 10 5.89 11.04 8.66
N THR A 11 7.01 10.31 8.77
CA THR A 11 7.63 9.65 7.60
C THR A 11 6.67 8.68 6.93
N ARG A 12 5.94 7.87 7.70
CA ARG A 12 4.92 6.94 7.18
C ARG A 12 3.82 7.70 6.45
N LYS A 13 3.35 8.84 6.97
CA LYS A 13 2.33 9.68 6.34
C LYS A 13 2.80 10.15 4.96
N GLN A 14 4.04 10.64 4.85
CA GLN A 14 4.64 11.05 3.58
C GLN A 14 4.84 9.89 2.60
N GLN A 15 5.26 8.71 3.09
CA GLN A 15 5.40 7.53 2.24
C GLN A 15 4.04 7.04 1.72
N LYS A 16 3.00 7.05 2.56
CA LYS A 16 1.64 6.64 2.18
C LYS A 16 1.01 7.61 1.17
N SER A 17 1.27 8.92 1.26
CA SER A 17 0.71 9.88 0.27
C SER A 17 1.27 9.67 -1.14
N LYS A 18 2.52 9.21 -1.25
CA LYS A 18 3.16 8.86 -2.54
C LYS A 18 2.90 7.42 -2.97
N LYS A 19 2.31 6.60 -2.11
CA LYS A 19 2.12 5.17 -2.36
C LYS A 19 1.04 4.96 -3.43
N PRO A 20 1.31 4.18 -4.49
CA PRO A 20 0.30 3.83 -5.47
C PRO A 20 -0.87 3.08 -4.84
N THR A 21 -2.06 3.18 -5.43
CA THR A 21 -3.27 2.48 -4.97
C THR A 21 -3.22 0.96 -5.18
N PHE A 22 -2.29 0.48 -6.03
CA PHE A 22 -2.13 -0.94 -6.38
C PHE A 22 -3.42 -1.61 -6.88
N LYS A 23 -4.07 -0.99 -7.88
CA LYS A 23 -5.19 -1.62 -8.57
C LYS A 23 -4.75 -2.79 -9.46
N ARG A 24 -5.65 -3.76 -9.68
CA ARG A 24 -5.45 -4.80 -10.70
C ARG A 24 -5.22 -4.17 -12.08
N THR A 25 -4.34 -4.77 -12.89
CA THR A 25 -4.14 -4.33 -14.28
C THR A 25 -5.47 -4.36 -15.03
N ASP A 26 -5.79 -3.26 -15.69
CA ASP A 26 -6.98 -3.09 -16.55
C ASP A 26 -8.35 -3.25 -15.84
N SER A 27 -8.43 -3.15 -14.50
CA SER A 27 -9.72 -3.20 -13.78
C SER A 27 -10.69 -2.12 -14.25
N HIS A 28 -10.21 -0.89 -14.39
CA HIS A 28 -10.95 0.24 -14.93
C HIS A 28 -11.52 0.02 -16.36
N LYS A 29 -11.00 -0.94 -17.13
CA LYS A 29 -11.46 -1.22 -18.49
C LYS A 29 -12.59 -2.24 -18.55
N LYS A 30 -12.77 -3.06 -17.51
CA LYS A 30 -13.69 -4.21 -17.52
C LYS A 30 -14.41 -4.32 -16.19
N LYS A 31 -15.73 -4.10 -16.18
CA LYS A 31 -16.59 -4.18 -14.97
C LYS A 31 -16.48 -5.51 -14.20
N LYS A 32 -16.18 -6.61 -14.89
CA LYS A 32 -15.98 -7.95 -14.30
C LYS A 32 -14.65 -8.10 -13.53
N LEU A 33 -13.78 -7.10 -13.57
CA LEU A 33 -12.49 -7.12 -12.90
C LEU A 33 -12.53 -6.15 -11.72
N ASP A 34 -12.43 -6.69 -10.51
CA ASP A 34 -12.33 -5.86 -9.31
C ASP A 34 -10.99 -5.11 -9.26
N ASP A 35 -10.97 -4.06 -8.44
CA ASP A 35 -9.78 -3.25 -8.19
C ASP A 35 -8.72 -3.94 -7.32
N ASN A 36 -9.00 -5.13 -6.78
CA ASN A 36 -8.09 -5.90 -5.92
C ASN A 36 -6.78 -6.29 -6.64
N TRP A 37 -5.62 -5.97 -6.06
CA TRP A 37 -4.31 -6.28 -6.64
C TRP A 37 -4.18 -7.77 -7.01
N ARG A 38 -3.70 -8.04 -8.23
CA ARG A 38 -3.26 -9.37 -8.67
C ARG A 38 -1.93 -9.22 -9.40
N ARG A 39 -0.98 -10.11 -9.12
CA ARG A 39 0.35 -10.11 -9.78
C ARG A 39 0.16 -10.27 -11.29
N PRO A 40 0.66 -9.34 -12.14
CA PRO A 40 0.56 -9.47 -13.59
C PRO A 40 1.47 -10.60 -14.08
N ARG A 41 0.90 -11.64 -14.70
CA ARG A 41 1.63 -12.84 -15.14
C ARG A 41 1.97 -12.85 -16.63
N GLY A 42 1.16 -12.20 -17.48
CA GLY A 42 1.30 -12.27 -18.93
C GLY A 42 2.66 -11.80 -19.45
N LEU A 43 3.25 -12.54 -20.39
CA LEU A 43 4.58 -12.26 -20.93
C LEU A 43 4.67 -10.85 -21.54
N GLN A 44 3.63 -10.40 -22.22
CA GLN A 44 3.54 -9.09 -22.87
C GLN A 44 2.98 -7.99 -21.96
N SER A 45 2.66 -8.29 -20.69
CA SER A 45 2.09 -7.29 -19.77
C SER A 45 3.03 -6.11 -19.58
N LYS A 46 2.54 -4.92 -19.94
CA LYS A 46 3.28 -3.65 -19.87
C LYS A 46 3.56 -3.25 -18.42
N LEU A 47 2.63 -3.56 -17.50
CA LEU A 47 2.84 -3.39 -16.06
C LEU A 47 3.91 -4.35 -15.53
N ARG A 48 3.89 -5.62 -15.94
CA ARG A 48 4.93 -6.60 -15.55
C ARG A 48 6.32 -6.15 -15.99
N LYS A 49 6.41 -5.58 -17.20
CA LYS A 49 7.63 -4.99 -17.77
C LYS A 49 8.00 -3.62 -17.18
N ARG A 50 7.24 -3.11 -16.20
CA ARG A 50 7.45 -1.81 -15.52
C ARG A 50 7.51 -0.60 -16.47
N ILE A 51 6.73 -0.64 -17.54
CA ILE A 51 6.64 0.50 -18.47
C ILE A 51 5.97 1.67 -17.76
N ALA A 52 6.54 2.87 -17.95
CA ALA A 52 6.01 4.12 -17.38
C ALA A 52 4.52 4.30 -17.68
N ALA A 53 3.83 5.02 -16.79
CA ALA A 53 2.38 5.30 -16.83
C ALA A 53 1.43 4.07 -16.74
N LYS A 54 1.92 2.83 -16.68
CA LYS A 54 1.05 1.65 -16.43
C LYS A 54 0.75 1.38 -14.96
N GLY A 55 1.42 2.10 -14.06
CA GLY A 55 1.33 1.92 -12.61
C GLY A 55 2.52 1.17 -12.04
N ALA A 56 2.53 0.99 -10.72
CA ALA A 56 3.60 0.30 -10.01
C ALA A 56 3.25 -1.16 -9.74
N VAL A 57 4.27 -2.03 -9.83
CA VAL A 57 4.19 -3.40 -9.32
C VAL A 57 4.49 -3.39 -7.83
N VAL A 58 3.68 -4.09 -7.03
CA VAL A 58 3.94 -4.27 -5.59
C VAL A 58 5.34 -4.85 -5.35
N GLN A 59 6.09 -4.21 -4.46
CA GLN A 59 7.46 -4.56 -4.08
C GLN A 59 7.68 -4.31 -2.58
N VAL A 60 8.69 -4.97 -2.01
CA VAL A 60 9.04 -4.85 -0.57
C VAL A 60 9.34 -3.40 -0.17
N GLY A 61 9.92 -2.60 -1.07
CA GLY A 61 10.26 -1.20 -0.82
C GLY A 61 9.07 -0.27 -0.51
N TYR A 62 7.83 -0.68 -0.77
CA TYR A 62 6.63 0.10 -0.42
C TYR A 62 6.14 -0.14 1.03
N GLY A 63 6.88 -0.90 1.83
CA GLY A 63 6.60 -1.14 3.24
C GLY A 63 6.85 0.10 4.10
N SER A 64 6.00 0.35 5.09
CA SER A 64 6.22 1.40 6.10
C SER A 64 7.29 0.98 7.12
N PRO A 65 7.88 1.93 7.88
CA PRO A 65 8.87 1.62 8.91
C PRO A 65 8.29 0.63 9.93
N LYS A 66 9.12 -0.33 10.37
CA LYS A 66 8.68 -1.48 11.18
C LYS A 66 7.99 -1.06 12.47
N ALA A 67 8.55 -0.09 13.20
CA ALA A 67 8.04 0.36 14.50
C ALA A 67 6.66 1.05 14.46
N VAL A 68 6.22 1.55 13.31
CA VAL A 68 4.93 2.27 13.15
C VAL A 68 4.00 1.62 12.13
N ARG A 69 4.35 0.42 11.68
CA ARG A 69 3.53 -0.38 10.78
C ARG A 69 2.31 -0.89 11.55
N GLY A 70 1.13 -0.79 10.96
CA GLY A 70 -0.12 -1.23 11.62
C GLY A 70 -0.76 -0.21 12.57
N LEU A 71 0.00 0.71 13.16
CA LEU A 71 -0.56 1.71 14.08
C LEU A 71 -1.62 2.62 13.42
N HIS A 72 -2.66 2.96 14.16
CA HIS A 72 -3.66 3.95 13.78
C HIS A 72 -2.99 5.32 13.52
N PRO A 73 -3.54 6.23 12.71
CA PRO A 73 -2.98 7.57 12.51
C PRO A 73 -2.77 8.38 13.81
N SER A 74 -3.52 8.10 14.87
CA SER A 74 -3.29 8.67 16.21
C SER A 74 -2.02 8.14 16.91
N GLY A 75 -1.46 7.03 16.41
CA GLY A 75 -0.28 6.37 16.95
C GLY A 75 -0.57 5.20 17.90
N PHE A 76 -1.84 4.92 18.20
CA PHE A 76 -2.23 3.76 19.01
C PHE A 76 -2.33 2.48 18.17
N GLU A 77 -2.20 1.33 18.84
CA GLU A 77 -2.47 0.01 18.27
C GLU A 77 -3.97 -0.28 18.36
N GLU A 78 -4.55 -0.82 17.29
CA GLU A 78 -5.98 -1.16 17.26
C GLU A 78 -6.20 -2.52 17.91
N VAL A 79 -7.04 -2.57 18.94
CA VAL A 79 -7.43 -3.80 19.63
C VAL A 79 -8.92 -4.01 19.45
N VAL A 80 -9.31 -5.18 18.93
CA VAL A 80 -10.71 -5.55 18.75
C VAL A 80 -11.24 -6.14 20.06
N VAL A 81 -12.12 -5.40 20.75
CA VAL A 81 -12.81 -5.84 21.97
C VAL A 81 -14.22 -6.30 21.61
N ARG A 82 -14.58 -7.54 21.93
CA ARG A 82 -15.90 -8.12 21.60
C ARG A 82 -16.87 -8.18 22.77
N ASN A 83 -16.33 -8.18 23.98
CA ASN A 83 -17.04 -8.20 25.24
C ASN A 83 -16.24 -7.42 26.29
N THR A 84 -16.92 -7.05 27.36
CA THR A 84 -16.33 -6.39 28.53
C THR A 84 -15.63 -7.37 29.43
#